data_AF-A0A1L8TKP9-F1
#
_entry.id   AF-A0A1L8TKP9-F1
#
_cell.length_a   1.000
_cell.length_b   1.000
_cell.length_c   1.000
_cell.angle_alpha   90.00
_cell.angle_beta   90.00
_cell.angle_gamma   90.00
#
_symmetry.space_group_name_H-M   'P 1'
#
loop_
_entity.id
_entity.type
_entity.pdbx_description
1 polymer ?
#
loop_
_entity_poly.entity_id
_entity_poly.type
_entity_poly.pdbx_seq_one_letter_code
_entity_poly.pdbx_strand_id
1 'polypeptide(L)' 'MAKEDTVVEIKAKGGEDGRLFGSIPSKQIAEGLKKQYDLKIDKRKIELENPIRTLGYTKVPVKLHSEVEGIINVHVVEE' A
#
# COMPACT_ATOMS: atom_id res chain seq x y z
N MET A 1 9.31 -21.06 5.34
CA MET A 1 10.06 -19.98 6.00
C MET A 1 9.80 -18.72 5.18
N ALA A 2 9.23 -17.69 5.82
CA ALA A 2 8.86 -16.36 5.29
C ALA A 2 7.85 -16.30 4.12
N LYS A 3 6.55 -16.19 4.45
CA LYS A 3 5.58 -15.45 3.59
C LYS A 3 5.45 -14.05 4.18
N GLU A 4 6.43 -13.17 4.00
CA GLU A 4 6.44 -11.88 4.72
C GLU A 4 6.63 -10.64 3.86
N ASP A 5 6.69 -10.76 2.54
CA ASP A 5 6.59 -9.59 1.66
C ASP A 5 5.23 -9.60 0.95
N THR A 6 4.21 -9.08 1.64
CA THR A 6 2.92 -8.77 1.01
C THR A 6 3.17 -7.54 0.13
N VAL A 7 3.49 -7.77 -1.15
CA VAL A 7 3.75 -6.71 -2.13
C VAL A 7 2.44 -6.41 -2.86
N VAL A 8 1.93 -5.20 -2.69
CA VAL A 8 0.71 -4.74 -3.35
C VAL A 8 1.12 -3.83 -4.49
N GLU A 9 1.05 -4.36 -5.71
CA GLU A 9 1.30 -3.56 -6.90
C GLU A 9 0.11 -2.66 -7.21
N ILE A 10 0.35 -1.35 -7.27
CA ILE A 10 -0.63 -0.33 -7.62
C ILE A 10 -0.12 0.41 -8.86
N LYS A 11 -0.90 0.36 -9.93
CA LYS A 11 -0.62 1.13 -11.15
C LYS A 11 -1.19 2.53 -11.00
N ALA A 12 -0.36 3.55 -11.17
CA ALA A 12 -0.80 4.93 -11.08
C ALA A 12 0.04 5.82 -12.01
N LYS A 13 -0.59 6.83 -12.60
CA LYS A 13 0.11 7.74 -13.52
C LYS A 13 1.17 8.55 -12.78
N GLY A 14 2.42 8.29 -13.12
CA GLY A 14 3.58 9.07 -12.74
C GLY A 14 3.65 10.39 -13.46
N GLY A 15 4.22 11.39 -12.81
CA GLY A 15 4.67 12.63 -13.42
C GLY A 15 6.18 12.61 -13.60
N GLU A 16 6.63 13.34 -14.60
CA GLU A 16 8.01 13.37 -15.13
C GLU A 16 9.10 13.69 -14.09
N ASP A 17 8.73 14.21 -12.91
CA ASP A 17 9.62 14.56 -11.80
C ASP A 17 9.73 13.46 -10.71
N GLY A 18 9.27 12.23 -11.00
CA GLY A 18 9.25 11.12 -10.03
C GLY A 18 8.13 11.23 -8.98
N ARG A 19 7.24 12.20 -9.14
CA ARG A 19 6.02 12.38 -8.34
C ARG A 19 4.82 11.84 -9.09
N LEU A 20 3.97 11.09 -8.41
CA LEU A 20 2.69 10.64 -8.96
C LEU A 20 1.78 11.84 -9.25
N PHE A 21 1.13 11.84 -10.42
CA PHE A 21 0.04 12.78 -10.73
C PHE A 21 -1.18 12.54 -9.83
N GLY A 22 -1.28 11.34 -9.25
CA GLY A 22 -2.25 10.97 -8.23
C GLY A 22 -1.66 10.93 -6.82
N SER A 23 -2.53 10.82 -5.83
CA SER A 23 -2.14 10.40 -4.48
C SER A 23 -2.77 9.04 -4.24
N ILE A 24 -2.02 8.08 -3.69
CA ILE A 24 -2.57 6.78 -3.29
C ILE A 24 -2.95 6.88 -1.80
N PRO A 25 -4.26 7.04 -1.49
CA PRO A 25 -4.72 7.02 -0.11
C PRO A 25 -4.75 5.59 0.42
N SER A 26 -4.82 5.47 1.75
CA SER A 26 -4.98 4.18 2.45
C SER A 26 -6.15 3.35 1.95
N LYS A 27 -7.21 3.99 1.42
CA LYS A 27 -8.36 3.31 0.81
C LYS A 27 -7.98 2.50 -0.44
N GLN A 28 -7.14 3.04 -1.32
CA GLN A 28 -6.69 2.32 -2.51
C GLN A 28 -5.76 1.15 -2.15
N ILE A 29 -4.92 1.34 -1.14
CA ILE A 29 -4.05 0.26 -0.61
C ILE A 29 -4.90 -0.85 -0.01
N ALA A 30 -5.92 -0.51 0.79
CA ALA A 30 -6.85 -1.48 1.36
C ALA A 30 -7.65 -2.22 0.27
N GLU A 31 -8.09 -1.54 -0.79
CA GLU A 31 -8.74 -2.20 -1.92
C GLU A 31 -7.79 -3.11 -2.68
N GLY A 32 -6.55 -2.68 -2.96
CA GLY A 32 -5.52 -3.50 -3.61
C GLY A 32 -5.20 -4.75 -2.80
N LEU A 33 -5.04 -4.61 -1.48
CA LEU A 33 -4.84 -5.70 -0.55
C LEU A 33 -6.00 -6.68 -0.52
N LYS A 34 -7.23 -6.15 -0.42
CA LYS A 34 -8.42 -6.98 -0.45
C LYS A 34 -8.55 -7.70 -1.79
N LYS A 35 -8.17 -7.07 -2.91
CA LYS A 35 -8.31 -7.65 -4.24
C LYS A 35 -7.24 -8.72 -4.53
N GLN A 36 -6.01 -8.53 -4.05
CA GLN A 36 -4.90 -9.46 -4.30
C GLN A 36 -4.80 -10.57 -3.25
N TYR A 37 -5.08 -10.27 -1.98
CA TYR A 37 -4.87 -11.17 -0.85
C TYR A 37 -6.15 -11.54 -0.10
N ASP A 38 -7.33 -11.04 -0.53
CA ASP A 38 -8.62 -11.18 0.17
C ASP A 38 -8.61 -10.68 1.64
N LEU A 39 -7.60 -9.88 1.99
CA LEU A 39 -7.43 -9.32 3.32
C LEU A 39 -8.20 -8.01 3.46
N LYS A 40 -9.30 -8.04 4.21
CA LYS A 40 -10.09 -6.84 4.54
C LYS A 40 -9.44 -6.09 5.71
N ILE A 41 -8.53 -5.17 5.39
CA ILE A 41 -7.93 -4.26 6.38
C ILE A 41 -8.75 -2.99 6.50
N ASP A 42 -9.11 -2.62 7.73
CA ASP A 42 -9.81 -1.38 8.02
C ASP A 42 -8.86 -0.17 7.93
N LYS A 43 -9.31 0.95 7.37
CA LYS A 43 -8.51 2.18 7.23
C LYS A 43 -7.91 2.70 8.54
N ARG A 44 -8.53 2.37 9.69
CA ARG A 44 -8.03 2.73 11.05
C ARG A 44 -6.83 1.92 11.49
N LYS A 45 -6.61 0.76 10.86
CA LYS A 45 -5.52 -0.17 11.12
C LYS A 45 -4.30 0.09 10.23
N ILE A 46 -4.45 0.92 9.21
CA ILE A 46 -3.37 1.28 8.30
C ILE A 46 -2.71 2.55 8.84
N GLU A 47 -1.46 2.44 9.28
CA GLU A 47 -0.64 3.60 9.62
C GLU A 47 -0.09 4.19 8.32
N LEU A 48 -0.93 4.99 7.69
CA LEU A 48 -0.56 5.81 6.54
C LEU A 48 -0.82 7.27 6.90
N GLU A 49 0.20 7.91 7.47
CA GLU A 49 0.13 9.32 7.87
C GLU A 49 -0.02 10.24 6.64
N ASN A 50 0.70 9.92 5.56
CA ASN A 50 0.68 10.67 4.32
C ASN A 50 0.36 9.77 3.13
N PRO A 51 -0.52 10.20 2.20
CA PRO A 51 -0.79 9.43 0.99
C PRO A 51 0.47 9.32 0.12
N ILE A 52 0.63 8.19 -0.56
CA ILE A 52 1.80 7.93 -1.40
C ILE A 52 1.71 8.80 -2.65
N ARG A 53 2.73 9.63 -2.87
CA ARG A 53 2.82 10.58 -4.00
C ARG A 53 4.09 10.38 -4.83
N THR A 54 4.79 9.28 -4.60
CA THR A 54 6.05 8.92 -5.25
C THR A 54 5.92 7.54 -5.85
N LEU A 55 6.51 7.36 -7.03
CA LEU A 55 6.66 6.05 -7.65
C LEU A 55 7.67 5.21 -6.87
N GLY A 56 7.53 3.89 -6.93
CA GLY A 56 8.43 2.93 -6.31
C GLY A 56 7.84 2.21 -5.10
N TYR A 57 8.72 1.68 -4.26
CA TYR A 57 8.35 0.84 -3.11
C TYR A 57 8.15 1.69 -1.87
N THR A 58 6.95 1.64 -1.31
CA THR A 58 6.62 2.27 -0.03
C THR A 58 6.19 1.21 0.97
N LYS A 59 6.88 1.16 2.11
CA LYS A 59 6.52 0.27 3.22
C LYS A 59 5.46 0.93 4.07
N VAL A 60 4.30 0.31 4.18
CA VAL A 60 3.17 0.80 4.96
C VAL A 60 2.90 -0.20 6.09
N PRO A 61 3.13 0.20 7.35
CA PRO A 61 2.78 -0.65 8.49
C PRO A 61 1.26 -0.71 8.67
N VAL A 62 0.76 -1.91 8.93
CA VAL A 62 -0.66 -2.16 9.21
C VAL A 62 -0.83 -3.06 10.43
N LYS A 63 -1.85 -2.77 11.23
CA LYS A 63 -2.21 -3.55 12.41
C LYS A 63 -3.42 -4.41 12.12
N LEU A 64 -3.22 -5.62 11.60
CA LEU A 64 -4.30 -6.52 11.20
C LEU A 64 -5.18 -6.92 12.40
N HIS A 65 -4.60 -7.24 13.55
CA HIS A 65 -5.32 -7.58 14.78
C HIS A 65 -4.47 -7.29 16.03
N SER A 66 -5.05 -7.36 17.24
CA SER A 66 -4.37 -7.09 18.53
C SER A 66 -3.07 -7.88 18.77
N GLU A 67 -2.80 -8.92 17.97
CA GLU A 67 -1.61 -9.76 18.09
C GLU A 67 -0.80 -9.83 16.78
N VAL A 68 -1.25 -9.15 15.71
CA VAL A 68 -0.64 -9.25 14.38
C VAL A 68 -0.42 -7.87 13.78
N GLU A 69 0.84 -7.45 13.79
CA GLU A 69 1.37 -6.30 13.07
C GLU A 69 2.02 -6.81 11.78
N GLY A 70 1.70 -6.19 10.64
CA GLY A 70 2.22 -6.56 9.32
C GLY A 70 2.79 -5.35 8.61
N ILE A 71 3.83 -5.55 7.82
CA ILE A 71 4.38 -4.52 6.93
C ILE A 71 3.95 -4.87 5.52
N ILE A 72 3.34 -3.91 4.83
CA ILE A 72 2.87 -4.09 3.46
C ILE A 72 3.75 -3.24 2.55
N ASN A 73 4.35 -3.89 1.55
CA ASN A 73 5.15 -3.22 0.55
C ASN A 73 4.21 -2.78 -0.58
N VAL A 74 3.87 -1.50 -0.64
CA VAL A 74 3.10 -0.96 -1.76
C VAL A 74 4.10 -0.61 -2.86
N HIS A 75 4.01 -1.30 -3.99
CA HIS A 75 4.82 -1.01 -5.16
C HIS A 75 3.99 -0.18 -6.14
N VAL A 76 4.32 1.10 -6.27
CA VAL A 76 3.65 1.98 -7.21
C VAL A 76 4.41 2.03 -8.51
N VAL A 77 3.77 1.60 -9.59
CA VAL A 77 4.33 1.59 -10.95
C VAL A 77 3.57 2.57 -11.84
N GLU A 78 4.30 3.18 -12.78
CA GLU A 78 3.71 4.01 -13.82
C GLU A 78 2.87 3.15 -14.78
N GLU A 79 1.69 3.64 -15.17
CA GLU A 79 0.86 3.04 -16.24
C GLU A 79 1.14 3.70 -17.58
#